data_AF-G7Z1X8-F1
#
_entry.id   AF-G7Z1X8-F1
#
_cell.length_a   1.000
_cell.length_b   1.000
_cell.length_c   1.000
_cell.angle_alpha   90.00
_cell.angle_beta   90.00
_cell.angle_gamma   90.00
#
_symmetry.space_group_name_H-M   'P 1'
#
loop_
_entity.id
_entity.type
_entity.pdbx_description
1 polymer ?
#
loop_
_entity_poly.entity_id
_entity_poly.type
_entity_poly.pdbx_seq_one_letter_code
_entity_poly.pdbx_strand_id
1 'polypeptide(L)'
;MPATGGDGWLLGTLRDRGSIHSDWWRGTAAELASRDAVGVFPVGGWWKEKPFLDRWNTPARYALIVSIRAPGAPVDIYTPVATRLAIPTVIGLRR
;
A
#
# COMPACT_ATOMS: atom_id res chain seq x y z
N MET A 1 9.91 20.02 1.07
CA MET A 1 9.46 19.42 -0.21
C MET A 1 9.26 17.92 0.05
N PRO A 2 8.13 17.30 -0.32
CA PRO A 2 8.02 15.84 -0.30
C PRO A 2 9.14 15.23 -1.15
N ALA A 3 9.65 14.08 -0.75
CA ALA A 3 10.63 13.37 -1.57
C ALA A 3 9.89 12.87 -2.83
N THR A 4 10.39 13.24 -4.01
CA THR A 4 9.95 12.62 -5.26
C THR A 4 10.53 11.22 -5.29
N GLY A 5 9.68 10.22 -5.04
CA GLY A 5 9.99 8.85 -5.43
C GLY A 5 10.09 8.78 -6.95
N GLY A 6 10.76 7.75 -7.47
CA GLY A 6 10.75 7.48 -8.91
C GLY A 6 9.34 7.33 -9.45
N ASP A 7 9.15 7.54 -10.76
CA ASP A 7 7.94 7.21 -11.51
C ASP A 7 6.62 7.85 -11.04
N GLY A 8 6.68 9.12 -10.63
CA GLY A 8 5.50 9.92 -10.29
C GLY A 8 4.96 9.70 -8.87
N TRP A 9 5.71 8.98 -8.04
CA TRP A 9 5.41 8.85 -6.61
C TRP A 9 5.84 10.09 -5.84
N LEU A 10 4.89 10.65 -5.10
CA LEU A 10 5.11 11.65 -4.08
C LEU A 10 5.09 10.91 -2.75
N LEU A 11 6.28 10.66 -2.21
CA LEU A 11 6.41 10.09 -0.90
C LEU A 11 6.02 11.16 0.11
N GLY A 12 5.25 10.77 1.12
CA GLY A 12 4.88 11.65 2.21
C GLY A 12 6.11 12.14 2.99
N THR A 13 5.89 12.70 4.17
CA THR A 13 7.02 12.94 5.09
C THR A 13 7.69 11.59 5.37
N LEU A 14 8.93 11.38 4.92
CA LEU A 14 9.71 10.22 5.34
C LEU A 14 9.84 10.29 6.87
N ARG A 15 9.28 9.30 7.55
CA ARG A 15 9.36 9.17 9.00
C ARG A 15 10.18 7.95 9.34
N ASP A 16 11.11 8.17 10.24
CA ASP A 16 11.88 7.18 10.99
C ASP A 16 11.15 6.70 12.25
N ARG A 17 10.07 7.38 12.64
CA ARG A 17 9.23 7.07 13.81
C ARG A 17 7.77 6.86 13.42
N GLY A 18 7.26 5.65 13.69
CA GLY A 18 5.86 5.24 13.45
C GLY A 18 5.74 4.11 12.43
N SER A 19 4.52 3.62 12.24
CA SER A 19 4.22 2.47 11.35
C SER A 19 3.27 2.84 10.20
N ILE A 20 2.97 4.13 10.04
CA ILE A 20 2.04 4.64 9.03
C ILE A 20 2.85 5.24 7.89
N HIS A 21 2.70 4.69 6.70
CA HIS A 21 3.24 5.21 5.46
C HIS A 21 2.07 5.74 4.61
N SER A 22 2.24 6.93 4.05
CA SER A 22 1.23 7.58 3.20
C SER A 22 1.92 8.17 1.99
N ASP A 23 1.80 7.44 0.89
CA ASP A 23 2.39 7.79 -0.39
C ASP A 23 1.30 8.05 -1.40
N TRP A 24 1.60 8.95 -2.33
CA TRP A 24 0.66 9.46 -3.30
C TRP A 24 1.22 9.24 -4.68
N TRP A 25 0.43 8.69 -5.58
CA TRP A 25 0.79 8.61 -6.98
C TRP A 25 -0.16 9.45 -7.81
N ARG A 26 0.36 10.10 -8.86
CA ARG A 26 -0.44 10.83 -9.84
C ARG A 26 0.04 10.51 -11.25
N GLY A 27 -0.92 10.27 -12.12
CA GLY A 27 -0.70 10.03 -13.55
C GLY A 27 -2.02 9.74 -14.24
N THR A 28 -1.94 9.34 -15.50
CA THR A 28 -3.08 8.96 -16.33
C THR A 28 -3.65 7.60 -15.93
N ALA A 29 -4.91 7.34 -16.31
CA ALA A 29 -5.52 6.04 -16.08
C ALA A 29 -4.76 4.89 -16.79
N ALA A 30 -4.18 5.17 -17.97
CA ALA A 30 -3.38 4.19 -18.72
C ALA A 30 -2.09 3.82 -17.97
N GLU A 31 -1.41 4.81 -17.38
CA GLU A 31 -0.22 4.56 -16.54
C GLU A 31 -0.58 3.84 -15.24
N LEU A 32 -1.74 4.12 -14.65
CA LEU A 32 -2.19 3.37 -13.48
C LEU A 32 -2.50 1.92 -13.85
N ALA A 33 -3.15 1.69 -14.99
CA ALA A 33 -3.53 0.36 -15.47
C ALA A 33 -2.33 -0.50 -15.91
N SER A 34 -1.21 0.11 -16.30
CA SER A 34 0.02 -0.62 -16.60
C SER A 34 0.79 -1.07 -15.36
N ARG A 35 0.40 -0.61 -14.16
CA ARG A 35 0.97 -1.06 -12.89
C ARG A 35 0.24 -2.31 -12.43
N ASP A 36 1.01 -3.36 -12.12
CA ASP A 36 0.49 -4.70 -11.86
C ASP A 36 -0.13 -4.84 -10.45
N ALA A 37 0.66 -4.62 -9.40
CA ALA A 37 0.24 -4.87 -8.03
C ALA A 37 0.87 -3.92 -7.01
N VAL A 38 0.22 -3.78 -5.85
CA VAL A 38 0.78 -3.14 -4.65
C VAL A 38 1.25 -4.24 -3.70
N GLY A 39 2.56 -4.33 -3.50
CA GLY A 39 3.18 -5.28 -2.58
C GLY A 39 3.44 -4.68 -1.20
N VAL A 40 3.05 -5.39 -0.14
CA VAL A 40 3.47 -5.09 1.24
C VAL A 40 4.41 -6.19 1.70
N PHE A 41 5.64 -5.83 2.02
CA PHE A 41 6.66 -6.78 2.48
C PHE A 41 7.34 -6.28 3.75
N PRO A 42 7.67 -7.18 4.69
CA PRO A 42 8.43 -6.82 5.86
C PRO A 42 9.86 -6.43 5.45
N VAL A 43 10.30 -5.27 5.90
CA VAL A 43 11.70 -4.85 5.81
C VAL A 43 12.39 -5.07 7.15
N GLY A 44 13.70 -5.32 7.13
CA GLY A 44 14.49 -5.41 8.36
C GLY A 44 14.39 -4.12 9.16
N GLY A 45 14.17 -4.24 10.48
CA GLY A 45 14.05 -3.11 11.39
C GLY A 45 14.65 -3.41 12.76
N TRP A 46 14.55 -2.45 13.68
CA TRP A 46 15.15 -2.48 15.03
C TRP A 46 14.83 -3.73 15.87
N TRP A 47 13.76 -4.48 15.56
CA TRP A 47 13.47 -5.76 16.20
C TRP A 47 14.53 -6.82 15.96
N LYS A 48 15.19 -6.81 14.79
CA LYS A 48 16.30 -7.70 14.48
C LYS A 48 17.48 -7.48 15.45
N GLU A 49 17.65 -6.25 15.93
CA GLU A 49 18.73 -5.84 16.84
C GLU A 49 18.37 -6.02 18.32
N LYS A 50 17.13 -6.41 18.64
CA LYS A 50 16.66 -6.61 20.01
C LYS A 50 16.09 -8.02 20.23
N PRO A 51 16.93 -9.05 20.17
CA PRO A 51 16.51 -10.45 20.36
C PRO A 51 15.85 -10.68 21.72
N PHE A 52 16.19 -9.89 22.75
CA PHE A 52 15.61 -9.97 24.09
C PHE A 52 14.11 -9.65 24.16
N LEU A 53 13.52 -9.08 23.11
CA LEU A 53 12.08 -8.82 23.04
C LEU A 53 11.27 -10.02 22.56
N ASP A 54 11.92 -11.05 22.03
CA ASP A 54 11.33 -12.31 21.53
C ASP A 54 10.13 -12.12 20.56
N ARG A 55 10.13 -11.01 19.81
CA ARG A 55 9.03 -10.66 18.89
C ARG A 55 9.21 -11.12 17.46
N TRP A 56 10.33 -11.79 17.16
CA TRP A 56 10.65 -12.24 15.81
C TRP A 56 9.62 -13.23 15.24
N ASN A 57 8.96 -14.00 16.10
CA ASN A 57 7.91 -14.95 15.71
C ASN A 57 6.47 -14.42 15.95
N THR A 58 6.31 -13.14 16.30
CA THR A 58 4.99 -12.57 16.59
C THR A 58 4.32 -12.09 15.30
N PRO A 59 3.05 -12.47 15.04
CA PRO A 59 2.30 -11.94 13.91
C PRO A 59 2.08 -10.44 14.06
N ALA A 60 2.51 -9.67 13.05
CA ALA A 60 2.26 -8.24 12.97
C ALA A 60 0.95 -7.98 12.20
N ARG A 61 0.02 -7.24 12.83
CA ARG A 61 -1.18 -6.77 12.14
C ARG A 61 -0.83 -5.56 11.28
N TYR A 62 -1.25 -5.58 10.03
CA TYR A 62 -1.12 -4.45 9.12
C TYR A 62 -2.45 -4.21 8.41
N ALA A 63 -2.63 -3.00 7.89
CA ALA A 63 -3.73 -2.64 7.03
C ALA A 63 -3.18 -1.86 5.84
N LEU A 64 -3.63 -2.20 4.63
CA LEU A 64 -3.37 -1.45 3.42
C LEU A 64 -4.66 -0.77 3.00
N ILE A 65 -4.64 0.55 2.89
CA ILE A 65 -5.77 1.34 2.40
C ILE A 65 -5.34 1.96 1.07
N VAL A 66 -6.06 1.64 0.01
CA VAL A 66 -5.84 2.19 -1.33
C VAL A 66 -7.05 3.02 -1.73
N SER A 67 -6.79 4.26 -2.13
CA SER A 67 -7.82 5.20 -2.59
C SER A 67 -7.48 5.66 -3.99
N ILE A 68 -8.38 5.41 -4.95
CA ILE A 68 -8.24 5.88 -6.33
C ILE A 68 -9.14 7.10 -6.52
N ARG A 69 -8.57 8.20 -7.04
CA ARG A 69 -9.31 9.43 -7.35
C ARG A 69 -9.10 9.80 -8.81
N ALA A 70 -10.18 9.86 -9.58
CA ALA A 70 -10.19 10.31 -10.97
C ALA A 70 -11.03 11.60 -11.10
N PRO A 71 -10.47 12.78 -10.77
CA PRO A 71 -11.21 14.03 -10.83
C PRO A 71 -11.58 14.39 -12.27
N GLY A 72 -12.83 14.79 -12.50
CA GLY A 72 -13.31 15.24 -13.82
C GLY A 72 -13.61 14.12 -14.82
N ALA A 73 -13.46 12.85 -14.44
CA ALA A 73 -13.81 11.74 -15.30
C ALA A 73 -15.32 11.42 -15.16
N PRO A 74 -16.12 11.45 -16.24
CA PRO A 74 -17.55 11.11 -16.19
C PRO A 74 -17.81 9.59 -16.10
N VAL A 75 -16.76 8.79 -15.89
CA VAL A 75 -16.82 7.32 -15.86
C VAL A 75 -16.97 6.81 -14.44
N ASP A 76 -17.91 5.89 -14.24
CA ASP A 76 -18.07 5.18 -12.97
C ASP A 76 -17.01 4.08 -12.83
N ILE A 77 -16.11 4.28 -11.88
CA ILE A 77 -15.04 3.33 -11.54
C ILE A 77 -15.47 2.45 -10.36
N TYR A 78 -16.43 2.90 -9.54
CA TYR A 78 -16.78 2.23 -8.30
C TYR A 78 -17.58 0.95 -8.54
N THR A 79 -18.67 1.03 -9.30
CA THR A 79 -19.56 -0.12 -9.58
C THR A 79 -18.83 -1.33 -10.20
N PRO A 80 -17.99 -1.19 -11.25
CA PRO A 80 -17.28 -2.33 -11.81
C PRO A 80 -16.25 -2.93 -10.84
N VAL A 81 -15.64 -2.10 -9.99
CA VAL A 81 -14.70 -2.57 -8.95
C VAL A 81 -15.43 -3.30 -7.84
N ALA A 82 -16.53 -2.73 -7.32
CA ALA A 82 -17.35 -3.34 -6.29
C ALA A 82 -17.93 -4.69 -6.75
N THR A 83 -18.40 -4.78 -7.99
CA THR A 83 -18.89 -6.04 -8.60
C THR A 83 -17.81 -7.11 -8.63
N ARG A 84 -16.55 -6.75 -8.95
CA ARG A 84 -15.42 -7.68 -8.94
C ARG A 84 -14.99 -8.09 -7.53
N LEU A 85 -15.09 -7.18 -6.55
CA LEU A 85 -14.73 -7.41 -5.15
C LEU A 85 -15.78 -8.23 -4.38
N ALA A 86 -17.02 -8.34 -4.87
CA ALA A 86 -18.03 -9.22 -4.29
C ALA A 86 -17.64 -10.71 -4.36
N ILE A 87 -16.61 -11.04 -5.14
CA ILE A 87 -15.89 -12.31 -5.04
C ILE A 87 -15.01 -12.23 -3.79
N PRO A 88 -15.23 -13.06 -2.74
CA PRO A 88 -14.38 -13.04 -1.57
C PRO A 88 -12.93 -13.31 -1.98
N THR A 89 -12.08 -12.30 -1.86
CA THR A 89 -10.64 -12.45 -2.07
C THR A 89 -10.10 -13.29 -0.92
N VAL A 90 -9.71 -14.53 -1.20
CA VAL A 90 -9.02 -15.39 -0.22
C VAL A 90 -7.71 -14.71 0.14
N ILE A 91 -7.67 -14.09 1.32
CA ILE A 91 -6.42 -13.71 1.95
C ILE A 91 -5.78 -15.02 2.40
N GLY A 92 -4.76 -15.47 1.66
CA GLY A 92 -4.01 -16.67 1.98
C GLY A 92 -3.29 -16.54 3.33
N LEU A 93 -4.01 -16.84 4.42
CA LEU A 93 -3.41 -17.05 5.72
C LEU A 93 -2.72 -18.42 5.70
N ARG A 94 -1.44 -18.43 5.33
CA ARG A 94 -0.57 -19.55 5.70
C ARG A 94 -0.42 -19.53 7.22
N ARG A 95 -0.97 -20.57 7.87
CA ARG A 95 -0.61 -20.93 9.24
C ARG A 95 0.83 -21.40 9.31
#